data_AF-A0A0P0VJ93-F1
#
_entry.id   AF-A0A0P0VJ93-F1
#
_cell.length_a   1.000
_cell.length_b   1.000
_cell.length_c   1.000
_cell.angle_alpha   90.00
_cell.angle_beta   90.00
_cell.angle_gamma   90.00
#
_symmetry.space_group_name_H-M   'P 1'
#
loop_
_entity.id
_entity.type
_entity.pdbx_description
1 polymer ?
#
loop_
_entity_poly.entity_id
_entity_poly.type
_entity_poly.pdbx_seq_one_letter_code
_entity_poly.pdbx_strand_id
1 'polypeptide(L)'
;MGVSKAILENVIFVHQDESNWPLQDPSTLKKKFDDIFSATRYTKALEVIKKLHKDQAQEIKTFRLKLENLQTLKDQAYRLRDNIAQDQEKSDALKIQMEELRTNVQGVEDKIRRTEKSLADLRRLQQEINSSTSARTTYFTLQQQQYAALSEENEDTDDELKEWQTKFEERMALLQNKISKLERDVDDENTTSSFLSKAINDLMRETGRLQAEADAHMSVKHERDSAIRKIFTKHNLGPIPDAPLTDAAAMHLTNITKAKLSNLNDDLQDKKKSNEAQKQFLWGRYLEVNTRYSEVVGQIESKVASKKGISRRMKDKESERDAAEMDLSKYNLPRIDEKERHLQIEVERKALALGERNYDSIVNQKRTEIFSLDQKIKTLQWEKDSIISDSNDRVLLDVKKDELEESKKKLKKMHVSSSLLL
;
A
#
# COMPACT_ATOMS: atom_id res chain seq x y z
N MET A 1 -120.75 -58.49 155.63
CA MET A 1 -120.15 -57.55 156.61
C MET A 1 -118.83 -57.08 156.01
N GLY A 2 -118.67 -55.79 155.65
CA GLY A 2 -117.47 -55.21 155.00
C GLY A 2 -116.25 -55.10 155.94
N VAL A 3 -116.02 -56.17 156.70
CA VAL A 3 -115.07 -56.27 157.79
C VAL A 3 -114.08 -57.38 157.40
N SER A 4 -112.78 -57.18 157.59
CA SER A 4 -111.80 -58.20 157.17
C SER A 4 -112.09 -59.52 157.90
N LYS A 5 -111.87 -60.65 157.22
CA LYS A 5 -112.07 -61.98 157.83
C LYS A 5 -111.35 -62.09 159.18
N ALA A 6 -110.15 -61.52 159.25
CA ALA A 6 -109.37 -61.45 160.48
C ALA A 6 -110.04 -60.65 161.60
N ILE A 7 -110.75 -59.55 161.29
CA ILE A 7 -111.49 -58.78 162.30
C ILE A 7 -112.73 -59.56 162.77
N LEU A 8 -113.44 -60.24 161.87
CA LEU A 8 -114.59 -61.09 162.23
C LEU A 8 -114.18 -62.24 163.17
N GLU A 9 -113.09 -62.94 162.86
CA GLU A 9 -112.61 -64.09 163.64
C GLU A 9 -111.86 -63.69 164.93
N ASN A 10 -111.05 -62.63 164.90
CA ASN A 10 -110.19 -62.27 166.04
C ASN A 10 -110.78 -61.20 166.96
N VAL A 11 -111.79 -60.44 166.51
CA VAL A 11 -112.31 -59.28 167.27
C VAL A 11 -113.80 -59.43 167.60
N ILE A 12 -114.64 -59.86 166.65
CA ILE A 12 -116.12 -59.84 166.81
C ILE A 12 -116.69 -61.16 167.33
N PHE A 13 -116.27 -62.30 166.77
CA PHE A 13 -116.78 -63.64 167.14
C PHE A 13 -115.74 -64.48 167.89
N VAL A 14 -114.99 -63.85 168.79
CA VAL A 14 -113.96 -64.58 169.54
C VAL A 14 -114.63 -65.52 170.56
N HIS A 15 -114.20 -66.78 170.58
CA HIS A 15 -114.76 -67.77 171.51
C HIS A 15 -114.39 -67.40 172.95
N GLN A 16 -115.25 -67.69 173.95
CA GLN A 16 -115.04 -67.25 175.33
C GLN A 16 -113.69 -67.73 175.94
N ASP A 17 -113.22 -68.92 175.54
CA ASP A 17 -111.91 -69.46 175.95
C ASP A 17 -110.73 -68.88 175.15
N GLU A 18 -111.00 -68.24 174.01
CA GLU A 18 -109.99 -67.62 173.12
C GLU A 18 -109.95 -66.08 173.24
N SER A 19 -110.90 -65.46 173.94
CA SER A 19 -111.02 -64.00 174.08
C SER A 19 -109.82 -63.34 174.75
N ASN A 20 -109.05 -64.13 175.49
CA ASN A 20 -107.82 -63.79 176.18
C ASN A 20 -106.58 -63.90 175.26
N TRP A 21 -106.75 -64.03 173.92
CA TRP A 21 -105.65 -63.90 172.95
C TRP A 21 -104.81 -62.62 173.07
N PRO A 22 -105.31 -61.45 173.53
CA PRO A 22 -104.44 -60.29 173.77
C PRO A 22 -103.37 -60.54 174.86
N LEU A 23 -103.59 -61.56 175.70
CA LEU A 23 -102.65 -62.03 176.72
C LEU A 23 -101.83 -63.25 176.27
N GLN A 24 -102.03 -63.73 175.04
CA GLN A 24 -101.20 -64.80 174.46
C GLN A 24 -99.81 -64.29 174.09
N ASP A 25 -98.95 -65.24 173.72
CA ASP A 25 -97.57 -64.97 173.36
C ASP A 25 -97.42 -64.00 172.16
N PRO A 26 -96.27 -63.29 172.06
CA PRO A 26 -96.05 -62.27 171.04
C PRO A 26 -96.16 -62.75 169.59
N SER A 27 -95.93 -64.05 169.32
CA SER A 27 -95.95 -64.59 167.95
C SER A 27 -97.39 -64.66 167.44
N THR A 28 -98.29 -65.18 168.28
CA THR A 28 -99.72 -65.21 168.02
C THR A 28 -100.29 -63.80 167.89
N LEU A 29 -99.84 -62.88 168.76
CA LEU A 29 -100.20 -61.47 168.71
C LEU A 29 -99.80 -60.81 167.38
N LYS A 30 -98.54 -61.01 166.94
CA LYS A 30 -98.01 -60.42 165.69
C LYS A 30 -98.70 -60.98 164.46
N LYS A 31 -99.03 -62.27 164.45
CA LYS A 31 -99.76 -62.90 163.35
C LYS A 31 -101.19 -62.40 163.27
N LYS A 32 -101.91 -62.33 164.40
CA LYS A 32 -103.25 -61.70 164.46
C LYS A 32 -103.19 -60.22 164.09
N PHE A 33 -102.15 -59.48 164.50
CA PHE A 33 -101.94 -58.09 164.09
C PHE A 33 -101.68 -57.97 162.58
N ASP A 34 -100.82 -58.80 161.99
CA ASP A 34 -100.55 -58.77 160.55
C ASP A 34 -101.76 -59.25 159.73
N ASP A 35 -102.56 -60.19 160.24
CA ASP A 35 -103.81 -60.60 159.60
C ASP A 35 -104.90 -59.50 159.70
N ILE A 36 -105.00 -58.82 160.84
CA ILE A 36 -105.93 -57.69 161.05
C ILE A 36 -105.54 -56.49 160.20
N PHE A 37 -104.25 -56.11 160.18
CA PHE A 37 -103.76 -54.88 159.55
C PHE A 37 -103.11 -55.09 158.18
N SER A 38 -102.89 -56.33 157.73
CA SER A 38 -102.26 -56.68 156.45
C SER A 38 -100.97 -55.90 156.17
N ALA A 39 -100.15 -55.68 157.20
CA ALA A 39 -99.03 -54.73 157.17
C ALA A 39 -97.99 -55.09 156.10
N THR A 40 -97.78 -56.39 155.86
CA THR A 40 -96.87 -56.90 154.83
C THR A 40 -97.34 -56.62 153.39
N ARG A 41 -98.66 -56.69 153.14
CA ARG A 41 -99.26 -56.32 151.86
C ARG A 41 -99.16 -54.82 151.62
N TYR A 42 -99.40 -54.04 152.67
CA TYR A 42 -99.33 -52.58 152.63
C TYR A 42 -97.91 -52.10 152.30
N THR A 43 -96.87 -52.71 152.89
CA THR A 43 -95.46 -52.37 152.63
C THR A 43 -95.03 -52.68 151.19
N LYS A 44 -95.37 -53.85 150.64
CA LYS A 44 -95.08 -54.17 149.22
C LYS A 44 -95.81 -53.24 148.26
N ALA A 45 -97.08 -52.91 148.53
CA ALA A 45 -97.83 -51.95 147.74
C ALA A 45 -97.16 -50.56 147.79
N LEU A 46 -96.70 -50.13 148.97
CA LEU A 46 -95.94 -48.90 149.15
C LEU A 46 -94.63 -48.87 148.35
N GLU A 47 -93.89 -49.99 148.31
CA GLU A 47 -92.66 -50.10 147.50
C GLU A 47 -92.95 -50.00 146.00
N VAL A 48 -93.98 -50.70 145.51
CA VAL A 48 -94.40 -50.60 144.11
C VAL A 48 -94.84 -49.18 143.78
N ILE A 49 -95.66 -48.55 144.64
CA ILE A 49 -96.08 -47.14 144.47
C ILE A 49 -94.86 -46.21 144.45
N LYS A 50 -93.88 -46.40 145.35
CA LYS A 50 -92.63 -45.62 145.36
C LYS A 50 -91.81 -45.80 144.10
N LYS A 51 -91.69 -47.02 143.59
CA LYS A 51 -90.98 -47.31 142.33
C LYS A 51 -91.70 -46.69 141.14
N LEU A 52 -93.01 -46.87 141.05
CA LEU A 52 -93.85 -46.34 139.97
C LEU A 52 -93.84 -44.80 139.98
N HIS A 53 -93.87 -44.18 141.16
CA HIS A 53 -93.70 -42.74 141.33
C HIS A 53 -92.31 -42.26 140.86
N LYS A 54 -91.23 -43.01 141.14
CA LYS A 54 -89.88 -42.70 140.67
C LYS A 54 -89.75 -42.83 139.16
N ASP A 55 -90.30 -43.91 138.58
CA ASP A 55 -90.26 -44.17 137.14
C ASP A 55 -91.09 -43.12 136.39
N GLN A 56 -92.31 -42.81 136.86
CA GLN A 56 -93.13 -41.72 136.33
C GLN A 56 -92.45 -40.35 136.46
N ALA A 57 -91.81 -40.05 137.60
CA ALA A 57 -91.08 -38.81 137.78
C ALA A 57 -89.90 -38.69 136.79
N GLN A 58 -89.18 -39.78 136.54
CA GLN A 58 -88.10 -39.83 135.56
C GLN A 58 -88.64 -39.67 134.13
N GLU A 59 -89.74 -40.34 133.79
CA GLU A 59 -90.39 -40.26 132.49
C GLU A 59 -90.91 -38.84 132.20
N ILE A 60 -91.57 -38.20 133.19
CA ILE A 60 -91.98 -36.80 133.13
C ILE A 60 -90.77 -35.88 132.89
N LYS A 61 -89.64 -36.15 133.54
CA LYS A 61 -88.40 -35.36 133.35
C LYS A 61 -87.87 -35.49 131.91
N THR A 62 -87.85 -36.70 131.35
CA THR A 62 -87.47 -36.91 129.94
C THR A 62 -88.44 -36.28 128.95
N PHE A 63 -89.75 -36.35 129.19
CA PHE A 63 -90.74 -35.69 128.33
C PHE A 63 -90.65 -34.16 128.41
N ARG A 64 -90.37 -33.59 129.59
CA ARG A 64 -90.10 -32.15 129.73
C ARG A 64 -88.89 -31.71 128.90
N LEU A 65 -87.77 -32.43 128.97
CA LEU A 65 -86.57 -32.13 128.16
C LEU A 65 -86.84 -32.27 126.66
N LYS A 66 -87.58 -33.31 126.23
CA LYS A 66 -87.96 -33.47 124.82
C LYS A 66 -88.90 -32.36 124.34
N LEU A 67 -89.86 -31.95 125.16
CA LEU A 67 -90.78 -30.86 124.85
C LEU A 67 -90.03 -29.53 124.72
N GLU A 68 -89.12 -29.24 125.65
CA GLU A 68 -88.27 -28.06 125.61
C GLU A 68 -87.40 -28.03 124.34
N ASN A 69 -86.77 -29.16 123.98
CA ASN A 69 -85.99 -29.27 122.74
C ASN A 69 -86.85 -29.15 121.46
N LEU A 70 -88.05 -29.71 121.45
CA LEU A 70 -88.97 -29.55 120.32
C LEU A 70 -89.47 -28.11 120.20
N GLN A 71 -89.67 -27.43 121.31
CA GLN A 71 -90.06 -26.03 121.35
C GLN A 71 -88.94 -25.14 120.82
N THR A 72 -87.69 -25.37 121.22
CA THR A 72 -86.53 -24.61 120.69
C THR A 72 -86.33 -24.83 119.20
N LEU A 73 -86.45 -26.08 118.71
CA LEU A 73 -86.37 -26.38 117.27
C LEU A 73 -87.52 -25.74 116.48
N LYS A 74 -88.74 -25.77 117.02
CA LYS A 74 -89.90 -25.09 116.43
C LYS A 74 -89.64 -23.59 116.32
N ASP A 75 -89.21 -22.95 117.39
CA ASP A 75 -88.93 -21.51 117.41
C ASP A 75 -87.80 -21.13 116.44
N GLN A 76 -86.76 -21.96 116.33
CA GLN A 76 -85.70 -21.79 115.32
C GLN A 76 -86.23 -21.91 113.89
N ALA A 77 -87.08 -22.90 113.60
CA ALA A 77 -87.69 -23.07 112.29
C ALA A 77 -88.59 -21.89 111.90
N TYR A 78 -89.38 -21.36 112.85
CA TYR A 78 -90.17 -20.15 112.62
C TYR A 78 -89.29 -18.92 112.34
N ARG A 79 -88.23 -18.71 113.13
CA ARG A 79 -87.27 -17.61 112.89
C ARG A 79 -86.60 -17.73 111.52
N LEU A 80 -86.19 -18.93 111.13
CA LEU A 80 -85.57 -19.15 109.83
C LEU A 80 -86.56 -18.88 108.68
N ARG A 81 -87.82 -19.30 108.83
CA ARG A 81 -88.86 -19.04 107.84
C ARG A 81 -89.18 -17.56 107.72
N ASP A 82 -89.21 -16.84 108.84
CA ASP A 82 -89.41 -15.39 108.86
C ASP A 82 -88.25 -14.66 108.18
N ASN A 83 -87.00 -15.05 108.48
CA ASN A 83 -85.82 -14.50 107.81
C ASN A 83 -85.84 -14.74 106.30
N ILE A 84 -86.19 -15.95 105.86
CA ILE A 84 -86.32 -16.27 104.42
C ILE A 84 -87.39 -15.39 103.76
N ALA A 85 -88.53 -15.18 104.42
CA ALA A 85 -89.59 -14.32 103.89
C ALA A 85 -89.13 -12.86 103.78
N GLN A 86 -88.47 -12.33 104.82
CA GLN A 86 -87.92 -10.96 104.81
C GLN A 86 -86.83 -10.77 103.75
N ASP A 87 -85.94 -11.76 103.58
CA ASP A 87 -84.87 -11.68 102.59
C ASP A 87 -85.42 -11.81 101.16
N GLN A 88 -86.48 -12.60 100.96
CA GLN A 88 -87.18 -12.66 99.68
C GLN A 88 -87.86 -11.33 99.35
N GLU A 89 -88.55 -10.71 100.30
CA GLU A 89 -89.16 -9.39 100.13
C GLU A 89 -88.11 -8.31 99.79
N LYS A 90 -86.98 -8.30 100.51
CA LYS A 90 -85.85 -7.41 100.19
C LYS A 90 -85.26 -7.68 98.81
N SER A 91 -85.12 -8.95 98.43
CA SER A 91 -84.59 -9.31 97.11
C SER A 91 -85.50 -8.83 95.99
N ASP A 92 -86.82 -8.93 96.16
CA ASP A 92 -87.78 -8.51 95.15
C ASP A 92 -87.90 -6.98 95.09
N ALA A 93 -87.84 -6.29 96.24
CA ALA A 93 -87.73 -4.83 96.28
C ALA A 93 -86.46 -4.31 95.57
N LEU A 94 -85.31 -4.95 95.79
CA LEU A 94 -84.06 -4.61 95.12
C LEU A 94 -84.12 -4.86 93.61
N LYS A 95 -84.77 -5.93 93.15
CA LYS A 95 -84.97 -6.19 91.71
C LYS A 95 -85.81 -5.09 91.06
N ILE A 96 -86.89 -4.64 91.71
CA ILE A 96 -87.72 -3.54 91.21
C ILE A 96 -86.88 -2.27 91.10
N GLN A 97 -86.11 -1.91 92.13
CA GLN A 97 -85.23 -0.75 92.11
C GLN A 97 -84.15 -0.84 91.02
N MET A 98 -83.57 -2.02 90.79
CA MET A 98 -82.61 -2.23 89.70
C MET A 98 -83.24 -1.98 88.32
N GLU A 99 -84.49 -2.40 88.12
CA GLU A 99 -85.19 -2.22 86.85
C GLU A 99 -85.61 -0.76 86.63
N GLU A 100 -86.04 -0.07 87.68
CA GLU A 100 -86.27 1.38 87.65
C GLU A 100 -84.98 2.16 87.32
N LEU A 101 -83.87 1.82 87.97
CA LEU A 101 -82.57 2.44 87.69
C LEU A 101 -82.10 2.16 86.27
N ARG A 102 -82.27 0.94 85.74
CA ARG A 102 -81.96 0.62 84.33
C ARG A 102 -82.78 1.48 83.38
N THR A 103 -84.08 1.61 83.63
CA THR A 103 -84.97 2.45 82.80
C THR A 103 -84.53 3.91 82.83
N ASN A 104 -84.14 4.42 84.00
CA ASN A 104 -83.63 5.79 84.15
C ASN A 104 -82.30 6.01 83.44
N VAL A 105 -81.36 5.06 83.56
CA VAL A 105 -80.07 5.11 82.86
C VAL A 105 -80.29 5.13 81.34
N GLN A 106 -81.13 4.24 80.81
CA GLN A 106 -81.48 4.23 79.39
C GLN A 106 -82.08 5.57 78.94
N GLY A 107 -83.00 6.13 79.74
CA GLY A 107 -83.60 7.43 79.45
C GLY A 107 -82.60 8.60 79.46
N VAL A 108 -81.56 8.54 80.29
CA VAL A 108 -80.46 9.52 80.31
C VAL A 108 -79.53 9.32 79.12
N GLU A 109 -79.17 8.09 78.78
CA GLU A 109 -78.35 7.77 77.59
C GLU A 109 -79.02 8.25 76.30
N ASP A 110 -80.33 8.07 76.15
CA ASP A 110 -81.09 8.59 75.01
C ASP A 110 -81.12 10.12 74.95
N LYS A 111 -81.12 10.79 76.12
CA LYS A 111 -80.99 12.25 76.18
C LYS A 111 -79.58 12.70 75.79
N ILE A 112 -78.54 12.04 76.28
CA ILE A 112 -77.15 12.32 75.91
C ILE A 112 -76.97 12.18 74.39
N ARG A 113 -77.41 11.06 73.82
CA ARG A 113 -77.32 10.79 72.38
C ARG A 113 -78.03 11.86 71.53
N ARG A 114 -79.21 12.32 71.97
CA ARG A 114 -79.93 13.41 71.29
C ARG A 114 -79.18 14.73 71.38
N THR A 115 -78.64 15.07 72.54
CA THR A 115 -77.85 16.30 72.74
C THR A 115 -76.55 16.28 71.95
N GLU A 116 -75.85 15.14 71.89
CA GLU A 116 -74.64 14.97 71.08
C GLU A 116 -74.91 15.14 69.58
N LYS A 117 -76.01 14.57 69.08
CA LYS A 117 -76.43 14.76 67.68
C LYS A 117 -76.72 16.24 67.39
N SER A 118 -77.48 16.90 68.25
CA SER A 118 -77.78 18.33 68.13
C SER A 118 -76.50 19.19 68.14
N LEU A 119 -75.55 18.87 69.03
CA LEU A 119 -74.26 19.55 69.10
C LEU A 119 -73.42 19.34 67.83
N ALA A 120 -73.43 18.14 67.25
CA ALA A 120 -72.74 17.86 65.98
C ALA A 120 -73.35 18.67 64.82
N ASP A 121 -74.68 18.73 64.74
CA ASP A 121 -75.39 19.53 63.74
C ASP A 121 -75.08 21.02 63.87
N LEU A 122 -75.07 21.56 65.10
CA LEU A 122 -74.68 22.95 65.39
C LEU A 122 -73.23 23.24 64.98
N ARG A 123 -72.30 22.32 65.25
CA ARG A 123 -70.89 22.46 64.84
C ARG A 123 -70.73 22.47 63.32
N ARG A 124 -71.47 21.61 62.61
CA ARG A 124 -71.48 21.60 61.14
C ARG A 124 -71.98 22.93 60.57
N LEU A 125 -73.12 23.42 61.08
CA LEU A 125 -73.68 24.72 60.66
C LEU A 125 -72.71 25.87 60.95
N GLN A 126 -72.04 25.87 62.10
CA GLN A 126 -71.03 26.88 62.42
C GLN A 126 -69.86 26.86 61.42
N GLN A 127 -69.43 25.68 60.99
CA GLN A 127 -68.36 25.54 60.00
C GLN A 127 -68.79 26.10 58.62
N GLU A 128 -70.01 25.80 58.17
CA GLU A 128 -70.57 26.32 56.92
C GLU A 128 -70.74 27.85 56.94
N ILE A 129 -71.15 28.40 58.08
CA ILE A 129 -71.22 29.86 58.29
C ILE A 129 -69.81 30.46 58.19
N ASN A 130 -68.81 29.86 58.84
CA ASN A 130 -67.44 30.38 58.81
C ASN A 130 -66.88 30.35 57.38
N SER A 131 -67.04 29.24 56.64
CA SER A 131 -66.55 29.16 55.25
C SER A 131 -67.24 30.16 54.33
N SER A 132 -68.56 30.31 54.46
CA SER A 132 -69.34 31.28 53.68
C SER A 132 -68.95 32.72 54.00
N THR A 133 -68.66 33.00 55.28
CA THR A 133 -68.19 34.31 55.74
C THR A 133 -66.80 34.62 55.17
N SER A 134 -65.85 33.68 55.24
CA SER A 134 -64.50 33.85 54.66
C SER A 134 -64.54 34.04 53.14
N ALA A 135 -65.35 33.28 52.42
CA ALA A 135 -65.55 33.45 50.98
C ALA A 135 -66.12 34.83 50.67
N ARG A 136 -67.16 35.27 51.40
CA ARG A 136 -67.73 36.62 51.26
C ARG A 136 -66.70 37.70 51.50
N THR A 137 -65.88 37.61 52.55
CA THR A 137 -64.81 38.58 52.82
C THR A 137 -63.78 38.62 51.69
N THR A 138 -63.41 37.46 51.13
CA THR A 138 -62.46 37.38 50.00
C THR A 138 -63.03 38.02 48.74
N TYR A 139 -64.26 37.68 48.36
CA TYR A 139 -64.90 38.29 47.20
C TYR A 139 -65.12 39.79 47.38
N PHE A 140 -65.52 40.22 48.57
CA PHE A 140 -65.71 41.64 48.87
C PHE A 140 -64.39 42.43 48.80
N THR A 141 -63.30 41.87 49.32
CA THR A 141 -61.97 42.52 49.25
C THR A 141 -61.45 42.59 47.81
N LEU A 142 -61.61 41.52 47.03
CA LEU A 142 -61.25 41.51 45.60
C LEU A 142 -62.09 42.52 44.81
N GLN A 143 -63.40 42.58 45.06
CA GLN A 143 -64.31 43.55 44.45
C GLN A 143 -63.86 44.98 44.78
N GLN A 144 -63.56 45.29 46.04
CA GLN A 144 -63.07 46.61 46.44
C GLN A 144 -61.72 46.96 45.80
N GLN A 145 -60.80 46.01 45.67
CA GLN A 145 -59.51 46.22 44.99
C GLN A 145 -59.70 46.50 43.50
N GLN A 146 -60.56 45.73 42.82
CA GLN A 146 -60.88 45.97 41.42
C GLN A 146 -61.54 47.34 41.25
N TYR A 147 -62.54 47.66 42.07
CA TYR A 147 -63.23 48.95 42.04
C TYR A 147 -62.28 50.14 42.29
N ALA A 148 -61.36 50.03 43.25
CA ALA A 148 -60.36 51.07 43.52
C ALA A 148 -59.32 51.23 42.39
N ALA A 149 -59.11 50.19 41.57
CA ALA A 149 -58.24 50.24 40.40
C ALA A 149 -58.94 50.81 39.15
N LEU A 150 -60.28 50.89 39.15
CA LEU A 150 -61.03 51.61 38.13
C LEU A 150 -60.83 53.12 38.33
N SER A 151 -60.36 53.82 37.30
CA SER A 151 -60.26 55.29 37.31
C SER A 151 -61.62 55.98 37.14
N GLU A 152 -62.58 55.29 36.53
CA GLU A 152 -63.92 55.75 36.20
C GLU A 152 -64.86 54.55 36.28
N GLU A 153 -66.06 54.73 36.82
CA GLU A 153 -67.07 53.68 36.90
C GLU A 153 -67.56 53.35 35.50
N ASN A 154 -67.57 52.06 35.14
CA ASN A 154 -68.06 51.63 33.85
C ASN A 154 -69.59 51.60 33.89
N GLU A 155 -70.23 52.48 33.11
CA GLU A 155 -71.70 52.58 32.98
C GLU A 155 -72.26 51.71 31.84
N ASP A 156 -71.40 50.92 31.17
CA ASP A 156 -71.81 50.06 30.07
C ASP A 156 -72.60 48.85 30.59
N THR A 157 -73.54 48.38 29.78
CA THR A 157 -74.37 47.21 30.10
C THR A 157 -73.53 45.93 30.02
N ASP A 158 -73.86 44.90 30.82
CA ASP A 158 -73.21 43.58 30.75
C ASP A 158 -73.14 43.00 29.32
N ASP A 159 -74.16 43.26 28.50
CA ASP A 159 -74.21 42.82 27.10
C ASP A 159 -73.22 43.62 26.22
N GLU A 160 -73.03 44.92 26.50
CA GLU A 160 -72.02 45.76 25.83
C GLU A 160 -70.60 45.31 26.21
N LEU A 161 -70.37 45.02 27.49
CA LEU A 161 -69.08 44.50 27.96
C LEU A 161 -68.74 43.14 27.36
N LYS A 162 -69.71 42.23 27.23
CA LYS A 162 -69.51 40.94 26.54
C LYS A 162 -69.20 41.15 25.07
N GLU A 163 -69.91 42.04 24.39
CA GLU A 163 -69.65 42.39 23.00
C GLU A 163 -68.26 43.02 22.81
N TRP A 164 -67.77 43.79 23.79
CA TRP A 164 -66.41 44.32 23.78
C TRP A 164 -65.38 43.22 24.02
N GLN A 165 -65.66 42.30 24.95
CA GLN A 165 -64.80 41.14 25.20
C GLN A 165 -64.67 40.28 23.94
N THR A 166 -65.78 39.95 23.27
CA THR A 166 -65.74 39.15 22.02
C THR A 166 -64.97 39.87 20.93
N LYS A 167 -65.22 41.17 20.69
CA LYS A 167 -64.45 41.98 19.72
C LYS A 167 -62.98 42.06 20.07
N PHE A 168 -62.64 42.16 21.36
CA PHE A 168 -61.26 42.19 21.82
C PHE A 168 -60.57 40.84 21.59
N GLU A 169 -61.23 39.73 21.90
CA GLU A 169 -60.74 38.37 21.63
C GLU A 169 -60.52 38.14 20.13
N GLU A 170 -61.47 38.54 19.28
CA GLU A 170 -61.32 38.51 17.82
C GLU A 170 -60.12 39.35 17.35
N ARG A 171 -59.98 40.57 17.89
CA ARG A 171 -58.86 41.45 17.58
C ARG A 171 -57.53 40.85 18.00
N MET A 172 -57.48 40.23 19.18
CA MET A 172 -56.30 39.53 19.68
C MET A 172 -55.93 38.34 18.81
N ALA A 173 -56.91 37.54 18.38
CA ALA A 173 -56.69 36.43 17.46
C ALA A 173 -56.15 36.91 16.09
N LEU A 174 -56.69 38.01 15.56
CA LEU A 174 -56.20 38.63 14.32
C LEU A 174 -54.75 39.14 14.47
N LEU A 175 -54.44 39.82 15.58
CA LEU A 175 -53.08 40.30 15.86
C LEU A 175 -52.11 39.13 16.03
N GLN A 176 -52.51 38.07 16.73
CA GLN A 176 -51.69 36.87 16.91
C GLN A 176 -51.38 36.20 15.56
N ASN A 177 -52.39 36.04 14.69
CA ASN A 177 -52.18 35.53 13.33
C ASN A 177 -51.24 36.41 12.50
N LYS A 178 -51.36 37.74 12.64
CA LYS A 178 -50.48 38.70 11.97
C LYS A 178 -49.03 38.59 12.48
N ILE A 179 -48.83 38.45 13.79
CA ILE A 179 -47.51 38.22 14.40
C ILE A 179 -46.90 36.93 13.84
N SER A 180 -47.63 35.82 13.88
CA SER A 180 -47.13 34.53 13.36
C SER A 180 -46.84 34.56 11.86
N LYS A 181 -47.57 35.37 11.07
CA LYS A 181 -47.23 35.59 9.66
C LYS A 181 -45.94 36.38 9.51
N LEU A 182 -45.80 37.50 10.23
CA LEU A 182 -44.59 38.32 10.18
C LEU A 182 -43.35 37.56 10.67
N GLU A 183 -43.49 36.69 11.68
CA GLU A 183 -42.41 35.82 12.14
C GLU A 183 -41.94 34.85 11.05
N ARG A 184 -42.87 34.25 10.29
CA ARG A 184 -42.54 33.40 9.14
C ARG A 184 -41.87 34.20 8.02
N ASP A 185 -42.42 35.37 7.68
CA ASP A 185 -41.85 36.23 6.65
C ASP A 185 -40.41 36.64 7.01
N VAL A 186 -40.13 36.91 8.29
CA VAL A 186 -38.77 37.20 8.78
C VAL A 186 -37.84 35.99 8.65
N ASP A 187 -38.31 34.77 8.96
CA ASP A 187 -37.51 33.55 8.82
C ASP A 187 -37.19 33.26 7.33
N ASP A 188 -38.18 33.41 6.45
CA ASP A 188 -38.03 33.26 5.00
C ASP A 188 -37.04 34.28 4.42
N GLU A 189 -37.12 35.55 4.84
CA GLU A 189 -36.15 36.58 4.43
C GLU A 189 -34.75 36.32 4.98
N ASN A 190 -34.61 35.84 6.22
CA ASN A 190 -33.32 35.46 6.79
C ASN A 190 -32.69 34.28 6.06
N THR A 191 -33.47 33.26 5.72
CA THR A 191 -32.98 32.11 4.95
C THR A 191 -32.52 32.54 3.57
N THR A 192 -33.29 33.40 2.90
CA THR A 192 -32.96 34.00 1.59
C THR A 192 -31.69 34.85 1.68
N SER A 193 -31.58 35.72 2.68
CA SER A 193 -30.38 36.54 2.94
C SER A 193 -29.13 35.68 3.16
N SER A 194 -29.27 34.58 3.93
CA SER A 194 -28.17 33.63 4.16
C SER A 194 -27.74 32.91 2.87
N PHE A 195 -28.69 32.56 2.01
CA PHE A 195 -28.44 31.92 0.72
C PHE A 195 -27.74 32.89 -0.25
N LEU A 196 -28.26 34.12 -0.39
CA LEU A 196 -27.66 35.16 -1.20
C LEU A 196 -26.26 35.52 -0.71
N SER A 197 -26.04 35.61 0.60
CA SER A 197 -24.72 35.85 1.18
C SER A 197 -23.71 34.75 0.81
N LYS A 198 -24.12 33.48 0.82
CA LYS A 198 -23.28 32.36 0.35
C LYS A 198 -22.99 32.48 -1.16
N ALA A 199 -24.00 32.74 -1.97
CA ALA A 199 -23.85 32.92 -3.41
C ALA A 199 -22.92 34.08 -3.77
N ILE A 200 -23.02 35.22 -3.06
CA ILE A 200 -22.12 36.36 -3.19
C ILE A 200 -20.69 35.95 -2.87
N ASN A 201 -20.46 35.25 -1.75
CA ASN A 201 -19.12 34.80 -1.37
C ASN A 201 -18.50 33.84 -2.39
N ASP A 202 -19.28 32.92 -2.95
CA ASP A 202 -18.81 32.01 -4.00
C ASP A 202 -18.48 32.75 -5.31
N LEU A 203 -19.34 33.70 -5.73
CA LEU A 203 -19.08 34.55 -6.90
C LEU A 203 -17.86 35.45 -6.70
N MET A 204 -17.67 36.01 -5.49
CA MET A 204 -16.48 36.80 -5.15
C MET A 204 -15.21 35.95 -5.22
N ARG A 205 -15.24 34.71 -4.71
CA ARG A 205 -14.10 33.78 -4.80
C ARG A 205 -13.76 33.46 -6.25
N GLU A 206 -14.77 33.18 -7.07
CA GLU A 206 -14.57 32.86 -8.49
C GLU A 206 -14.07 34.06 -9.29
N THR A 207 -14.62 35.26 -9.04
CA THR A 207 -14.15 36.51 -9.65
C THR A 207 -12.70 36.78 -9.26
N GLY A 208 -12.34 36.60 -7.98
CA GLY A 208 -10.96 36.75 -7.51
C GLY A 208 -10.00 35.77 -8.18
N ARG A 209 -10.42 34.51 -8.37
CA ARG A 209 -9.64 33.47 -9.06
C ARG A 209 -9.41 33.83 -10.54
N LEU A 210 -10.49 34.20 -11.25
CA LEU A 210 -10.43 34.59 -12.66
C LEU A 210 -9.60 35.85 -12.86
N GLN A 211 -9.68 36.82 -11.95
CA GLN A 211 -8.84 38.03 -11.99
C GLN A 211 -7.36 37.68 -11.81
N ALA A 212 -7.01 36.83 -10.85
CA ALA A 212 -5.63 36.40 -10.65
C ALA A 212 -5.07 35.63 -11.87
N GLU A 213 -5.89 34.80 -12.50
CA GLU A 213 -5.54 34.08 -13.74
C GLU A 213 -5.36 35.05 -14.93
N ALA A 214 -6.22 36.06 -15.05
CA ALA A 214 -6.09 37.11 -16.04
C ALA A 214 -4.80 37.93 -15.86
N ASP A 215 -4.48 38.32 -14.62
CA ASP A 215 -3.26 39.08 -14.28
C ASP A 215 -2.00 38.26 -14.56
N ALA A 216 -1.99 36.98 -14.20
CA ALA A 216 -0.89 36.06 -14.51
C ALA A 216 -0.70 35.89 -16.02
N HIS A 217 -1.79 35.72 -16.77
CA HIS A 217 -1.74 35.63 -18.22
C HIS A 217 -1.22 36.93 -18.87
N MET A 218 -1.61 38.09 -18.35
CA MET A 218 -1.06 39.39 -18.79
C MET A 218 0.43 39.54 -18.48
N SER A 219 0.90 39.05 -17.33
CA SER A 219 2.32 39.01 -16.97
C SER A 219 3.13 38.16 -17.96
N VAL A 220 2.67 36.94 -18.25
CA VAL A 220 3.31 36.04 -19.23
C VAL A 220 3.31 36.65 -20.64
N LYS A 221 2.24 37.33 -21.05
CA LYS A 221 2.20 38.08 -22.32
C LYS A 221 3.23 39.19 -22.35
N HIS A 222 3.38 39.95 -21.26
CA HIS A 222 4.39 40.99 -21.16
C HIS A 222 5.82 40.42 -21.24
N GLU A 223 6.10 39.32 -20.56
CA GLU A 223 7.38 38.62 -20.63
C GLU A 223 7.69 38.10 -22.03
N ARG A 224 6.70 37.47 -22.69
CA ARG A 224 6.79 37.02 -24.08
C ARG A 224 7.13 38.19 -25.00
N ASP A 225 6.40 39.29 -24.89
CA ASP A 225 6.57 40.46 -25.74
C ASP A 225 7.95 41.12 -25.50
N SER A 226 8.40 41.19 -24.24
CA SER A 226 9.74 41.65 -23.86
C SER A 226 10.85 40.77 -24.43
N ALA A 227 10.68 39.44 -24.37
CA ALA A 227 11.64 38.49 -24.93
C ALA A 227 11.73 38.60 -26.47
N ILE A 228 10.58 38.69 -27.15
CA ILE A 228 10.53 38.90 -28.61
C ILE A 228 11.24 40.21 -28.97
N ARG A 229 10.95 41.32 -28.27
CA ARG A 229 11.61 42.61 -28.51
C ARG A 229 13.12 42.51 -28.33
N LYS A 230 13.59 41.94 -27.23
CA LYS A 230 15.03 41.76 -26.97
C LYS A 230 15.73 40.99 -28.09
N ILE A 231 15.12 39.91 -28.59
CA ILE A 231 15.68 39.12 -29.69
C ILE A 231 15.71 39.92 -30.99
N PHE A 232 14.61 40.58 -31.35
CA PHE A 232 14.52 41.36 -32.59
C PHE A 232 15.46 42.57 -32.58
N THR A 233 15.59 43.29 -31.46
CA THR A 233 16.53 44.40 -31.30
C THR A 233 17.98 43.91 -31.33
N LYS A 234 18.30 42.81 -30.65
CA LYS A 234 19.67 42.26 -30.61
C LYS A 234 20.14 41.76 -31.99
N HIS A 235 19.23 41.18 -32.78
CA HIS A 235 19.56 40.53 -34.04
C HIS A 235 19.05 41.29 -35.28
N ASN A 236 18.52 42.50 -35.10
CA ASN A 236 17.99 43.36 -36.17
C ASN A 236 17.04 42.61 -37.13
N LEU A 237 16.09 41.85 -36.58
CA LEU A 237 15.19 40.98 -37.36
C LEU A 237 14.00 41.71 -38.01
N GLY A 238 14.06 43.04 -38.09
CA GLY A 238 13.02 43.90 -38.66
C GLY A 238 12.25 44.71 -37.62
N PRO A 239 11.29 45.55 -38.06
CA PRO A 239 10.49 46.38 -37.18
C PRO A 239 9.53 45.54 -36.33
N ILE A 240 9.41 45.90 -35.05
CA ILE A 240 8.48 45.28 -34.11
C ILE A 240 7.31 46.25 -33.93
N PRO A 241 6.04 45.79 -34.05
CA PRO A 241 4.86 46.63 -33.77
C PRO A 241 4.90 47.24 -32.36
N ASP A 242 4.12 48.29 -32.12
CA ASP A 242 3.95 48.87 -30.79
C ASP A 242 3.31 47.88 -29.81
N ALA A 243 3.57 48.04 -28.51
CA ALA A 243 3.05 47.16 -27.48
C ALA A 243 1.57 47.48 -27.17
N PRO A 244 0.75 46.49 -26.76
CA PRO A 244 1.02 45.05 -26.64
C PRO A 244 0.95 44.31 -27.98
N LEU A 245 1.75 43.25 -28.14
CA LEU A 245 1.69 42.42 -29.36
C LEU A 245 0.43 41.57 -29.35
N THR A 246 -0.34 41.62 -30.44
CA THR A 246 -1.42 40.65 -30.65
C THR A 246 -0.85 39.24 -30.73
N ASP A 247 -1.64 38.23 -30.33
CA ASP A 247 -1.15 36.84 -30.31
C ASP A 247 -0.72 36.36 -31.70
N ALA A 248 -1.40 36.82 -32.75
CA ALA A 248 -1.01 36.58 -34.14
C ALA A 248 0.33 37.25 -34.50
N ALA A 249 0.55 38.51 -34.09
CA ALA A 249 1.81 39.20 -34.32
C ALA A 249 2.97 38.53 -33.57
N ALA A 250 2.77 38.17 -32.30
CA ALA A 250 3.76 37.45 -31.51
C ALA A 250 4.13 36.10 -32.13
N MET A 251 3.14 35.35 -32.62
CA MET A 251 3.35 34.08 -33.33
C MET A 251 4.15 34.27 -34.62
N HIS A 252 3.79 35.29 -35.43
CA HIS A 252 4.51 35.62 -36.66
C HIS A 252 5.98 35.99 -36.40
N LEU A 253 6.24 36.87 -35.43
CA LEU A 253 7.60 37.27 -35.04
C LEU A 253 8.42 36.09 -34.51
N THR A 254 7.79 35.22 -33.72
CA THR A 254 8.40 33.97 -33.24
C THR A 254 8.78 33.05 -34.40
N ASN A 255 7.90 32.91 -35.41
CA ASN A 255 8.17 32.11 -36.59
C ASN A 255 9.28 32.69 -37.46
N ILE A 256 9.35 34.01 -37.62
CA ILE A 256 10.49 34.68 -38.30
C ILE A 256 11.80 34.35 -37.58
N THR A 257 11.81 34.45 -36.25
CA THR A 257 13.00 34.16 -35.44
C THR A 257 13.42 32.69 -35.61
N LYS A 258 12.45 31.76 -35.55
CA LYS A 258 12.71 30.32 -35.76
C LYS A 258 13.25 30.03 -37.17
N ALA A 259 12.65 30.62 -38.20
CA ALA A 259 13.09 30.46 -39.59
C ALA A 259 14.52 30.99 -39.79
N LYS A 260 14.83 32.17 -39.22
CA LYS A 260 16.17 32.74 -39.30
C LYS A 260 17.20 31.89 -38.55
N LEU A 261 16.84 31.37 -37.38
CA LEU A 261 17.69 30.47 -36.60
C LEU A 261 17.97 29.17 -37.37
N SER A 262 16.94 28.59 -38.00
CA SER A 262 17.09 27.40 -38.84
C SER A 262 18.05 27.67 -40.01
N ASN A 263 17.82 28.75 -40.76
CA ASN A 263 18.68 29.11 -41.89
C ASN A 263 20.14 29.35 -41.47
N LEU A 264 20.37 29.98 -40.32
CA LEU A 264 21.73 30.20 -39.80
C LEU A 264 22.39 28.89 -39.36
N ASN A 265 21.62 27.97 -38.78
CA ASN A 265 22.10 26.65 -38.42
C ASN A 265 22.47 25.82 -39.66
N ASP A 266 21.66 25.89 -40.71
CA ASP A 266 21.90 25.18 -41.97
C ASP A 266 23.14 25.74 -42.69
N ASP A 267 23.26 27.08 -42.80
CA ASP A 267 24.48 27.71 -43.35
C ASP A 267 25.73 27.35 -42.53
N LEU A 268 25.64 27.35 -41.19
CA LEU A 268 26.76 26.92 -40.34
C LEU A 268 27.16 25.46 -40.63
N GLN A 269 26.20 24.56 -40.82
CA GLN A 269 26.47 23.17 -41.15
C GLN A 269 27.10 23.03 -42.54
N ASP A 270 26.62 23.77 -43.53
CA ASP A 270 27.15 23.76 -44.89
C ASP A 270 28.56 24.35 -44.97
N LYS A 271 28.83 25.45 -44.26
CA LYS A 271 30.18 26.01 -44.12
C LYS A 271 31.12 25.04 -43.41
N LYS A 272 30.67 24.35 -42.35
CA LYS A 272 31.48 23.31 -41.68
C LYS A 272 31.84 22.17 -42.65
N LYS A 273 30.86 21.65 -43.40
CA LYS A 273 31.09 20.60 -44.40
C LYS A 273 32.04 21.06 -45.51
N SER A 274 31.82 22.26 -46.05
CA SER A 274 32.65 22.84 -47.11
C SER A 274 34.09 23.06 -46.63
N ASN A 275 34.27 23.59 -45.42
CA ASN A 275 35.60 23.81 -44.85
C ASN A 275 36.33 22.50 -44.55
N GLU A 276 35.63 21.48 -44.05
CA GLU A 276 36.21 20.15 -43.85
C GLU A 276 36.61 19.49 -45.18
N ALA A 277 35.78 19.59 -46.21
CA ALA A 277 36.11 19.10 -47.55
C ALA A 277 37.32 19.82 -48.15
N GLN A 278 37.39 21.15 -48.02
CA GLN A 278 38.54 21.93 -48.48
C GLN A 278 39.82 21.57 -47.71
N LYS A 279 39.71 21.39 -46.39
CA LYS A 279 40.82 20.95 -45.56
C LYS A 279 41.33 19.58 -45.99
N GLN A 280 40.45 18.61 -46.22
CA GLN A 280 40.82 17.28 -46.71
C GLN A 280 41.45 17.33 -48.11
N PHE A 281 40.92 18.15 -49.01
CA PHE A 281 41.49 18.35 -50.34
C PHE A 281 42.90 18.96 -50.29
N LEU A 282 43.08 20.04 -49.52
CA LEU A 282 44.39 20.68 -49.36
C LEU A 282 45.38 19.77 -48.65
N TRP A 283 44.93 18.98 -47.67
CA TRP A 283 45.74 17.98 -47.00
C TRP A 283 46.22 16.88 -47.97
N GLY A 284 45.33 16.40 -48.84
CA GLY A 284 45.68 15.44 -49.89
C GLY A 284 46.74 15.99 -50.86
N ARG A 285 46.57 17.23 -51.33
CA ARG A 285 47.57 17.88 -52.20
C ARG A 285 48.91 18.11 -51.50
N TYR A 286 48.87 18.55 -50.25
CA TYR A 286 50.07 18.69 -49.43
C TYR A 286 50.80 17.35 -49.32
N LEU A 287 50.08 16.26 -49.05
CA LEU A 287 50.65 14.92 -48.92
C LEU A 287 51.28 14.44 -50.24
N GLU A 288 50.61 14.64 -51.37
CA GLU A 288 51.16 14.31 -52.71
C GLU A 288 52.43 15.10 -53.02
N VAL A 289 52.39 16.42 -52.82
CA VAL A 289 53.55 17.29 -53.07
C VAL A 289 54.69 16.94 -52.12
N ASN A 290 54.41 16.66 -50.85
CA ASN A 290 55.42 16.27 -49.88
C ASN A 290 56.05 14.90 -50.21
N THR A 291 55.25 13.96 -50.69
CA THR A 291 55.73 12.65 -51.18
C THR A 291 56.66 12.84 -52.39
N ARG A 292 56.23 13.62 -53.38
CA ARG A 292 57.03 13.91 -54.58
C ARG A 292 58.28 14.72 -54.26
N TYR A 293 58.21 15.68 -53.34
CA TYR A 293 59.36 16.41 -52.84
C TYR A 293 60.37 15.44 -52.22
N SER A 294 59.92 14.54 -51.36
CA SER A 294 60.78 13.53 -50.72
C SER A 294 61.42 12.60 -51.75
N GLU A 295 60.68 12.17 -52.76
CA GLU A 295 61.21 11.36 -53.88
C GLU A 295 62.26 12.13 -54.70
N VAL A 296 61.98 13.38 -55.07
CA VAL A 296 62.91 14.21 -55.86
C VAL A 296 64.17 14.53 -55.05
N VAL A 297 64.04 14.84 -53.75
CA VAL A 297 65.19 15.02 -52.86
C VAL A 297 66.04 13.75 -52.84
N GLY A 298 65.42 12.57 -52.64
CA GLY A 298 66.13 11.29 -52.69
C GLY A 298 66.80 11.02 -54.04
N GLN A 299 66.15 11.39 -55.15
CA GLN A 299 66.75 11.30 -56.48
C GLN A 299 67.94 12.25 -56.65
N ILE A 300 67.83 13.51 -56.23
CA ILE A 300 68.93 14.49 -56.30
C ILE A 300 70.11 13.99 -55.48
N GLU A 301 69.90 13.53 -54.25
CA GLU A 301 70.96 12.96 -53.40
C GLU A 301 71.65 11.78 -54.09
N SER A 302 70.88 10.87 -54.69
CA SER A 302 71.42 9.72 -55.44
C SER A 302 72.24 10.14 -56.68
N LYS A 303 71.80 11.18 -57.41
CA LYS A 303 72.48 11.70 -58.60
C LYS A 303 73.72 12.49 -58.23
N VAL A 304 73.70 13.24 -57.12
CA VAL A 304 74.88 13.93 -56.58
C VAL A 304 75.94 12.93 -56.14
N ALA A 305 75.54 11.86 -55.45
CA ALA A 305 76.44 10.76 -55.09
C ALA A 305 77.05 10.10 -56.35
N SER A 306 76.22 9.85 -57.37
CA SER A 306 76.65 9.28 -58.64
C SER A 306 77.62 10.18 -59.42
N LYS A 307 77.33 11.49 -59.49
CA LYS A 307 78.19 12.50 -60.13
C LYS A 307 79.55 12.57 -59.43
N LYS A 308 79.58 12.61 -58.09
CA LYS A 308 80.84 12.57 -57.32
C LYS A 308 81.64 11.31 -57.65
N GLY A 309 80.97 10.15 -57.80
CA GLY A 309 81.60 8.90 -58.24
C GLY A 309 82.17 8.96 -59.65
N ILE A 310 81.42 9.49 -60.63
CA ILE A 310 81.88 9.64 -62.01
C ILE A 310 83.04 10.64 -62.12
N SER A 311 82.96 11.77 -61.43
CA SER A 311 84.01 12.80 -61.47
C SER A 311 85.34 12.30 -60.91
N ARG A 312 85.33 11.45 -59.88
CA ARG A 312 86.53 10.73 -59.41
C ARG A 312 87.10 9.86 -60.52
N ARG A 313 86.28 9.00 -61.13
CA ARG A 313 86.72 8.11 -62.22
C ARG A 313 87.25 8.84 -63.45
N MET A 314 86.67 9.98 -63.83
CA MET A 314 87.17 10.80 -64.94
C MET A 314 88.55 11.36 -64.62
N LYS A 315 88.76 11.89 -63.41
CA LYS A 315 90.04 12.44 -62.98
C LYS A 315 91.13 11.36 -62.94
N ASP A 316 90.77 10.15 -62.54
CA ASP A 316 91.66 8.99 -62.60
C ASP A 316 92.05 8.68 -64.07
N LYS A 317 91.09 8.73 -65.00
CA LYS A 317 91.34 8.51 -66.44
C LYS A 317 92.14 9.62 -67.11
N GLU A 318 91.95 10.87 -66.72
CA GLU A 318 92.78 11.99 -67.18
C GLU A 318 94.22 11.81 -66.71
N SER A 319 94.43 11.43 -65.43
CA SER A 319 95.77 11.13 -64.91
C SER A 319 96.43 9.96 -65.63
N GLU A 320 95.67 8.91 -65.99
CA GLU A 320 96.17 7.80 -66.82
C GLU A 320 96.57 8.27 -68.23
N ARG A 321 95.76 9.13 -68.87
CA ARG A 321 96.05 9.67 -70.21
C ARG A 321 97.31 10.53 -70.21
N ASP A 322 97.42 11.47 -69.29
CA ASP A 322 98.55 12.40 -69.24
C ASP A 322 99.88 11.65 -69.01
N ALA A 323 99.85 10.55 -68.23
CA ALA A 323 100.98 9.65 -68.10
C ALA A 323 101.36 8.98 -69.43
N ALA A 324 100.37 8.50 -70.21
CA ALA A 324 100.61 7.89 -71.51
C ALA A 324 101.12 8.90 -72.57
N GLU A 325 100.62 10.14 -72.55
CA GLU A 325 101.02 11.19 -73.48
C GLU A 325 102.46 11.66 -73.20
N MET A 326 102.82 11.77 -71.92
CA MET A 326 104.21 12.03 -71.51
C MET A 326 105.16 10.92 -71.97
N ASP A 327 104.71 9.66 -71.97
CA ASP A 327 105.48 8.54 -72.53
C ASP A 327 105.59 8.57 -74.05
N LEU A 328 104.55 9.00 -74.78
CA LEU A 328 104.58 9.15 -76.25
C LEU A 328 105.51 10.28 -76.72
N SER A 329 105.59 11.39 -75.98
CA SER A 329 106.48 12.52 -76.33
C SER A 329 107.98 12.17 -76.34
N LYS A 330 108.36 11.04 -75.73
CA LYS A 330 109.73 10.51 -75.75
C LYS A 330 110.12 9.98 -77.14
N TYR A 331 109.15 9.70 -78.02
CA TYR A 331 109.39 9.24 -79.39
C TYR A 331 109.39 10.44 -80.35
N ASN A 332 110.52 10.66 -81.00
CA ASN A 332 110.71 11.77 -81.94
C ASN A 332 110.01 11.47 -83.27
N LEU A 333 108.69 11.73 -83.34
CA LEU A 333 107.81 11.46 -84.50
C LEU A 333 108.41 11.86 -85.86
N PRO A 334 109.01 13.06 -86.03
CA PRO A 334 109.58 13.48 -87.31
C PRO A 334 110.65 12.52 -87.85
N ARG A 335 111.43 11.89 -86.95
CA ARG A 335 112.48 10.93 -87.32
C ARG A 335 111.90 9.60 -87.78
N ILE A 336 110.71 9.23 -87.30
CA ILE A 336 110.00 8.03 -87.75
C ILE A 336 109.42 8.30 -89.15
N ASP A 337 108.75 9.44 -89.34
CA ASP A 337 108.18 9.85 -90.63
C ASP A 337 109.25 9.94 -91.73
N GLU A 338 110.43 10.50 -91.40
CA GLU A 338 111.54 10.63 -92.35
C GLU A 338 112.08 9.25 -92.78
N LYS A 339 112.11 8.30 -91.85
CA LYS A 339 112.56 6.92 -92.12
C LYS A 339 111.58 6.16 -93.01
N GLU A 340 110.27 6.36 -92.81
CA GLU A 340 109.23 5.79 -93.66
C GLU A 340 109.34 6.34 -95.09
N ARG A 341 109.47 7.66 -95.24
CA ARG A 341 109.59 8.31 -96.55
C ARG A 341 110.84 7.87 -97.31
N HIS A 342 111.96 7.68 -96.61
CA HIS A 342 113.22 7.24 -97.22
C HIS A 342 113.13 5.81 -97.75
N LEU A 343 112.47 4.91 -97.02
CA LEU A 343 112.25 3.52 -97.44
C LEU A 343 111.32 3.44 -98.66
N GLN A 344 110.29 4.29 -98.73
CA GLN A 344 109.36 4.30 -99.86
C GLN A 344 110.07 4.66 -101.18
N ILE A 345 110.94 5.67 -101.16
CA ILE A 345 111.74 6.09 -102.33
C ILE A 345 112.68 4.97 -102.79
N GLU A 346 113.26 4.22 -101.84
CA GLU A 346 114.23 3.16 -102.14
C GLU A 346 113.57 1.96 -102.85
N VAL A 347 112.31 1.66 -102.51
CA VAL A 347 111.51 0.62 -103.17
C VAL A 347 111.21 0.99 -104.63
N GLU A 348 110.76 2.22 -104.88
CA GLU A 348 110.48 2.68 -106.25
C GLU A 348 111.75 2.64 -107.13
N ARG A 349 112.90 3.05 -106.58
CA ARG A 349 114.18 3.03 -107.29
C ARG A 349 114.59 1.63 -107.74
N LYS A 350 114.40 0.62 -106.88
CA LYS A 350 114.75 -0.77 -107.21
C LYS A 350 113.79 -1.40 -108.22
N ALA A 351 112.53 -0.99 -108.24
CA ALA A 351 111.55 -1.46 -109.24
C ALA A 351 111.90 -0.97 -110.66
N LEU A 352 112.29 0.31 -110.80
CA LEU A 352 112.75 0.88 -112.07
C LEU A 352 113.99 0.17 -112.64
N ALA A 353 114.98 -0.10 -111.79
CA ALA A 353 116.22 -0.78 -112.20
C ALA A 353 115.99 -2.24 -112.66
N LEU A 354 114.93 -2.90 -112.19
CA LEU A 354 114.53 -4.24 -112.61
C LEU A 354 113.90 -4.24 -114.02
N GLY A 355 113.16 -3.19 -114.37
CA GLY A 355 112.56 -3.04 -115.70
C GLY A 355 113.58 -2.79 -116.81
N GLU A 356 114.62 -1.99 -116.55
CA GLU A 356 115.65 -1.66 -117.56
C GLU A 356 116.56 -2.84 -117.94
N ARG A 357 116.76 -3.81 -117.03
CA ARG A 357 117.74 -4.89 -117.26
C ARG A 357 117.24 -6.05 -118.14
N ASN A 358 116.03 -5.98 -118.68
CA ASN A 358 115.49 -6.92 -119.69
C ASN A 358 115.85 -8.40 -119.42
N TYR A 359 115.81 -8.81 -118.14
CA TYR A 359 116.18 -10.17 -117.74
C TYR A 359 115.30 -11.20 -118.46
N ASP A 360 114.04 -10.87 -118.78
CA ASP A 360 113.16 -11.71 -119.60
C ASP A 360 113.69 -11.95 -121.02
N SER A 361 114.36 -10.96 -121.63
CA SER A 361 115.00 -11.10 -122.94
C SER A 361 116.20 -12.05 -122.87
N ILE A 362 117.03 -11.92 -121.82
CA ILE A 362 118.19 -12.80 -121.58
C ILE A 362 117.73 -14.24 -121.32
N VAL A 363 116.65 -14.44 -120.56
CA VAL A 363 116.07 -15.76 -120.29
C VAL A 363 115.53 -16.39 -121.57
N ASN A 364 114.86 -15.62 -122.43
CA ASN A 364 114.41 -16.12 -123.73
C ASN A 364 115.58 -16.48 -124.66
N GLN A 365 116.65 -15.67 -124.69
CA GLN A 365 117.84 -15.95 -125.49
C GLN A 365 118.55 -17.24 -125.04
N LYS A 366 118.61 -17.49 -123.72
CA LYS A 366 119.14 -18.74 -123.17
C LYS A 366 118.25 -19.95 -123.49
N ARG A 367 116.93 -19.79 -123.57
CA ARG A 367 116.01 -20.84 -124.03
C ARG A 367 116.21 -21.18 -125.51
N THR A 368 116.45 -20.20 -126.38
CA THR A 368 116.77 -20.44 -127.80
C THR A 368 118.13 -21.11 -127.99
N GLU A 369 119.14 -20.75 -127.19
CA GLU A 369 120.44 -21.45 -127.20
C GLU A 369 120.27 -22.94 -126.85
N ILE A 370 119.50 -23.26 -125.81
CA ILE A 370 119.22 -24.65 -125.42
C ILE A 370 118.51 -25.40 -126.56
N PHE A 371 117.52 -24.78 -127.21
CA PHE A 371 116.84 -25.38 -128.37
C PHE A 371 117.79 -25.63 -129.56
N SER A 372 118.73 -24.71 -129.82
CA SER A 372 119.72 -24.87 -130.88
C SER A 372 120.72 -26.01 -130.62
N LEU A 373 121.10 -26.20 -129.35
CA LEU A 373 121.99 -27.30 -128.95
C LEU A 373 121.30 -28.66 -129.07
N ASP A 374 120.01 -28.74 -128.76
CA ASP A 374 119.20 -29.96 -128.90
C ASP A 374 119.00 -30.37 -130.37
N GLN A 375 118.83 -29.37 -131.26
CA GLN A 375 118.87 -29.54 -132.73
C GLN A 375 120.21 -30.09 -133.22
N LYS A 376 121.32 -29.61 -132.65
CA LYS A 376 122.68 -30.07 -132.95
C LYS A 376 122.92 -31.53 -132.55
N ILE A 377 122.34 -31.97 -131.43
CA ILE A 377 122.42 -33.37 -130.98
C ILE A 377 121.66 -34.30 -131.93
N LYS A 378 120.46 -33.88 -132.39
CA LYS A 378 119.68 -34.66 -133.37
C LYS A 378 120.34 -34.75 -134.75
N THR A 379 120.97 -33.67 -135.22
CA THR A 379 121.67 -33.67 -136.51
C THR A 379 122.92 -34.54 -136.49
N LEU A 380 123.69 -34.54 -135.40
CA LEU A 380 124.82 -35.46 -135.22
C LEU A 380 124.38 -36.94 -135.17
N GLN A 381 123.20 -37.24 -134.62
CA GLN A 381 122.63 -38.60 -134.69
C GLN A 381 122.26 -38.99 -136.12
N TRP A 382 121.73 -38.07 -136.92
CA TRP A 382 121.51 -38.28 -138.36
C TRP A 382 122.79 -38.46 -139.17
N GLU A 383 123.85 -37.69 -138.89
CA GLU A 383 125.17 -37.87 -139.53
C GLU A 383 125.74 -39.27 -139.27
N LYS A 384 125.56 -39.80 -138.06
CA LYS A 384 126.00 -41.15 -137.71
C LYS A 384 125.25 -42.23 -138.51
N ASP A 385 123.92 -42.12 -138.61
CA ASP A 385 123.10 -43.11 -139.32
C ASP A 385 123.29 -43.05 -140.85
N SER A 386 123.51 -41.85 -141.39
CA SER A 386 123.78 -41.64 -142.81
C SER A 386 125.13 -42.22 -143.25
N ILE A 387 126.19 -42.07 -142.45
CA ILE A 387 127.51 -42.68 -142.72
C ILE A 387 127.44 -44.21 -142.73
N ILE A 388 126.60 -44.81 -141.89
CA ILE A 388 126.37 -46.26 -141.88
C ILE A 388 125.63 -46.71 -143.15
N SER A 389 124.70 -45.90 -143.67
CA SER A 389 123.99 -46.18 -144.92
C SER A 389 124.89 -46.02 -146.15
N ASP A 390 125.65 -44.93 -146.24
CA ASP A 390 126.49 -44.62 -147.42
C ASP A 390 127.68 -45.59 -147.54
N SER A 391 128.15 -46.14 -146.41
CA SER A 391 129.10 -47.25 -146.39
C SER A 391 128.53 -48.53 -147.01
N ASN A 392 127.23 -48.79 -146.85
CA ASN A 392 126.57 -49.94 -147.49
C ASN A 392 126.40 -49.70 -149.00
N ASP A 393 126.13 -48.46 -149.41
CA ASP A 393 125.99 -48.10 -150.82
C ASP A 393 127.32 -48.17 -151.58
N ARG A 394 128.45 -47.81 -150.94
CA ARG A 394 129.80 -48.02 -151.51
C ARG A 394 130.11 -49.49 -151.77
N VAL A 395 129.71 -50.38 -150.86
CA VAL A 395 129.87 -51.83 -151.04
C VAL A 395 129.03 -52.32 -152.22
N LEU A 396 127.84 -51.74 -152.43
CA LEU A 396 126.97 -52.10 -153.56
C LEU A 396 127.49 -51.59 -154.91
N LEU A 397 128.10 -50.40 -154.93
CA LEU A 397 128.53 -49.73 -156.15
C LEU A 397 129.86 -50.29 -156.70
N ASP A 398 130.75 -50.77 -155.82
CA ASP A 398 131.94 -51.54 -156.24
C ASP A 398 131.54 -52.87 -156.91
N VAL A 399 130.50 -53.54 -156.41
CA VAL A 399 129.94 -54.74 -157.06
C VAL A 399 129.39 -54.42 -158.47
N LYS A 400 128.76 -53.26 -158.66
CA LYS A 400 128.26 -52.81 -159.98
C LYS A 400 129.38 -52.37 -160.93
N LYS A 401 130.47 -51.84 -160.39
CA LYS A 401 131.69 -51.47 -161.13
C LYS A 401 132.33 -52.70 -161.77
N ASP A 402 132.39 -53.80 -161.02
CA ASP A 402 132.96 -55.07 -161.49
C ASP A 402 132.10 -55.71 -162.61
N GLU A 403 130.77 -55.70 -162.47
CA GLU A 403 129.85 -56.21 -163.51
C GLU A 403 129.93 -55.42 -164.84
N LEU A 404 130.13 -54.11 -164.77
CA LEU A 404 130.18 -53.23 -165.95
C LEU A 404 131.52 -53.34 -166.70
N GLU A 405 132.64 -53.45 -165.96
CA GLU A 405 133.97 -53.75 -166.52
C GLU A 405 133.96 -55.08 -167.26
N GLU A 406 133.28 -56.09 -166.71
CA GLU A 406 133.17 -57.42 -167.30
C GLU A 406 132.29 -57.42 -168.57
N SER A 407 131.23 -56.61 -168.58
CA SER A 407 130.34 -56.45 -169.74
C SER A 407 130.96 -55.65 -170.89
N LYS A 408 131.77 -54.63 -170.62
CA LYS A 408 132.43 -53.86 -171.71
C LYS A 408 133.72 -54.52 -172.22
N LYS A 409 134.39 -55.33 -171.42
CA LYS A 409 135.41 -56.28 -171.93
C LYS A 409 134.80 -57.28 -172.91
N LYS A 410 133.55 -57.74 -172.71
CA LYS A 410 132.82 -58.54 -173.70
C LYS A 410 132.54 -57.76 -174.99
N LEU A 411 132.22 -56.46 -174.89
CA LEU A 411 131.87 -55.64 -176.05
C LEU A 411 133.09 -55.22 -176.90
N LYS A 412 134.26 -54.98 -176.28
CA LYS A 412 135.55 -54.81 -176.98
C LYS A 412 135.95 -56.04 -177.80
N LYS A 413 135.54 -57.25 -177.40
CA LYS A 413 135.83 -58.49 -178.15
C LYS A 413 134.88 -58.73 -179.33
N MET A 414 133.66 -58.20 -179.33
CA MET A 414 132.74 -58.39 -180.47
C MET A 414 132.95 -57.39 -181.60
N HIS A 415 133.29 -56.11 -181.32
CA HIS A 415 133.38 -55.12 -182.41
C HIS A 415 134.75 -55.03 -183.10
N VAL A 416 135.81 -55.57 -182.48
CA VAL A 416 137.12 -55.70 -183.14
C VAL A 416 137.23 -57.02 -183.90
N SER A 417 136.40 -58.02 -183.58
CA SER A 417 136.64 -59.41 -184.01
C SER A 417 135.43 -60.14 -184.58
N SER A 418 134.25 -59.54 -184.75
CA SER A 418 133.32 -59.97 -185.81
C SER A 418 133.78 -59.30 -187.12
N SER A 419 134.92 -59.73 -187.65
CA SER A 419 135.10 -60.97 -188.42
C SER A 419 134.57 -60.83 -189.83
N LEU A 420 135.53 -60.65 -190.74
CA LEU A 420 135.70 -61.60 -191.84
C LEU A 420 134.55 -61.67 -192.84
N LEU A 421 133.90 -60.53 -193.06
CA LEU A 421 133.32 -60.17 -194.36
C LEU A 421 134.19 -59.15 -195.12
N LEU A 422 135.49 -59.12 -194.76
CA LEU A 422 136.71 -58.99 -195.58
C LEU A 422 137.85 -59.55 -194.71
#